data_AF-A0A800K076-F1
#
_entry.id   AF-A0A800K076-F1
#
_cell.length_a   1.000
_cell.length_b   1.000
_cell.length_c   1.000
_cell.angle_alpha   90.00
_cell.angle_beta   90.00
_cell.angle_gamma   90.00
#
_symmetry.space_group_name_H-M   'P 1'
#
loop_
_entity.id
_entity.type
_entity.pdbx_description
1 polymer ?
#
loop_
_entity_poly.entity_id
_entity_poly.type
_entity_poly.pdbx_seq_one_letter_code
_entity_poly.pdbx_strand_id
1 'polypeptide(L)'
;MRLSRSFGKTLRNAPADAETASHKYLTRAAFVQQVAAGIYSYLPFGQRSLTKISNIIREEMDSAGAQEVSMPVVQPRELWEKSGRADTYQPPLASLKDRRDRDMVLAPTHEETTTFMAAANLESYRDLPFNLYQIQTKFRDEARPRAGLLRVREFEMKDAYSFDKDEEGLDVSFQAMAAAYHRIFNRSGIDVRMVEADSGPIGGKDSNEFVLLAESGEDTIFVCSEENCSYAANAEKAEFKKPAAEPEEARDLEEVHTPRIKTIEGLAEFLEMPVRKTVKAVFYAPETSTGDEIVFVSIRGDLEVNETKLRNAMDGVEPRLATPTEITAAGLVAGSASAIGLDADDGPRSRAKITSIVDDSVVESPNLVAGANKTDYHFKNGNYGRDFNGDVVTDIAMASEGDACPNDCEGHLVAHRGVEVGHIFKLGTKYSETMGATFVDEDGSEKPALMGCYGIGVGRLLAATIEANHDDKGMILPRAIAPYEVYLAGLNTNDETVVAVAAEVYED
;
A
#
# COMPACT_ATOMS: atom_id res chain seq x y z
N MET A 1 29.80 21.89 17.23
CA MET A 1 30.72 21.13 16.35
C MET A 1 31.39 22.09 15.37
N ARG A 2 32.71 22.00 15.14
CA ARG A 2 33.42 22.84 14.16
C ARG A 2 33.38 22.21 12.77
N LEU A 3 32.89 22.93 11.76
CA LEU A 3 32.71 22.42 10.39
C LEU A 3 34.02 21.88 9.77
N SER A 4 35.18 22.45 10.13
CA SER A 4 36.50 21.98 9.67
C SER A 4 36.85 20.55 10.11
N ARG A 5 36.17 20.02 11.13
CA ARG A 5 36.30 18.64 11.61
C ARG A 5 35.14 17.74 11.17
N SER A 6 34.17 18.27 10.41
CA SER A 6 33.05 17.47 9.90
C SER A 6 33.51 16.58 8.76
N PHE A 7 33.03 15.34 8.75
CA PHE A 7 33.13 14.45 7.59
C PHE A 7 32.02 14.80 6.58
N GLY A 8 32.31 14.63 5.28
CA GLY A 8 31.42 15.02 4.18
C GLY A 8 31.79 16.37 3.55
N LYS A 9 31.48 16.51 2.27
CA LYS A 9 31.67 17.75 1.49
C LYS A 9 30.39 18.06 0.74
N THR A 10 29.97 19.31 0.76
CA THR A 10 28.82 19.75 -0.02
C THR A 10 29.15 19.75 -1.50
N LEU A 11 28.13 19.49 -2.32
CA LEU A 11 28.26 19.49 -3.78
C LEU A 11 27.60 20.75 -4.35
N ARG A 12 28.27 21.34 -5.35
CA ARG A 12 27.72 22.48 -6.08
C ARG A 12 26.45 22.08 -6.85
N ASN A 13 26.51 20.94 -7.55
CA ASN A 13 25.42 20.39 -8.34
C ASN A 13 25.01 19.03 -7.78
N ALA A 14 23.72 18.68 -7.89
CA ALA A 14 23.24 17.34 -7.58
C ALA A 14 23.74 16.32 -8.63
N PRO A 15 23.81 15.02 -8.28
CA PRO A 15 23.95 13.95 -9.26
C PRO A 15 22.80 13.99 -10.29
N ALA A 16 23.08 13.52 -11.52
CA ALA A 16 22.12 13.57 -12.62
C ALA A 16 20.94 12.59 -12.45
N ASP A 17 21.16 11.53 -11.68
CA ASP A 17 20.19 10.47 -11.33
C ASP A 17 19.33 10.83 -10.10
N ALA A 18 19.56 11.99 -9.47
CA ALA A 18 18.71 12.49 -8.41
C ALA A 18 17.54 13.29 -8.99
N GLU A 19 16.33 12.72 -9.00
CA GLU A 19 15.14 13.34 -9.57
C GLU A 19 14.37 14.22 -8.57
N THR A 20 14.08 13.68 -7.37
CA THR A 20 13.30 14.36 -6.34
C THR A 20 14.10 15.42 -5.57
N ALA A 21 13.42 16.41 -4.97
CA ALA A 21 14.06 17.50 -4.26
C ALA A 21 14.83 16.98 -3.02
N SER A 22 14.23 16.08 -2.26
CA SER A 22 14.86 15.43 -1.10
C SER A 22 16.13 14.68 -1.48
N HIS A 23 16.12 13.88 -2.55
CA HIS A 23 17.30 13.15 -2.99
C HIS A 23 18.43 14.10 -3.41
N LYS A 24 18.10 15.15 -4.18
CA LYS A 24 19.06 16.19 -4.58
C LYS A 24 19.68 16.88 -3.36
N TYR A 25 18.88 17.29 -2.39
CA TYR A 25 19.35 18.05 -1.24
C TYR A 25 20.11 17.20 -0.22
N LEU A 26 19.63 15.99 0.08
CA LEU A 26 20.33 15.07 0.99
C LEU A 26 21.75 14.76 0.48
N THR A 27 21.89 14.53 -0.83
CA THR A 27 23.20 14.26 -1.43
C THR A 27 24.06 15.52 -1.50
N ARG A 28 23.52 16.66 -1.94
CA ARG A 28 24.28 17.93 -2.03
C ARG A 28 24.75 18.46 -0.69
N ALA A 29 23.95 18.26 0.36
CA ALA A 29 24.27 18.72 1.71
C ALA A 29 25.13 17.74 2.52
N ALA A 30 25.58 16.62 1.91
CA ALA A 30 26.33 15.57 2.57
C ALA A 30 25.59 14.98 3.79
N PHE A 31 24.29 14.72 3.66
CA PHE A 31 23.51 13.97 4.63
C PHE A 31 23.59 12.48 4.37
N VAL A 32 23.69 12.07 3.11
CA VAL A 32 23.75 10.67 2.68
C VAL A 32 24.86 10.46 1.67
N GLN A 33 25.35 9.23 1.60
CA GLN A 33 26.20 8.75 0.53
C GLN A 33 25.68 7.40 0.04
N GLN A 34 25.39 7.30 -1.24
CA GLN A 34 24.95 6.04 -1.83
C GLN A 34 26.11 5.04 -1.91
N VAL A 35 25.89 3.82 -1.43
CA VAL A 35 26.86 2.71 -1.45
C VAL A 35 26.51 1.73 -2.59
N ALA A 36 25.23 1.48 -2.80
CA ALA A 36 24.68 0.71 -3.91
C ALA A 36 23.27 1.23 -4.26
N ALA A 37 22.67 0.71 -5.34
CA ALA A 37 21.28 1.05 -5.69
C ALA A 37 20.35 0.80 -4.50
N GLY A 38 19.67 1.85 -4.02
CA GLY A 38 18.80 1.80 -2.84
C GLY A 38 19.49 1.52 -1.50
N ILE A 39 20.81 1.67 -1.38
CA ILE A 39 21.54 1.43 -0.13
C ILE A 39 22.42 2.64 0.17
N TYR A 40 22.16 3.30 1.30
CA TYR A 40 22.77 4.58 1.67
C TYR A 40 23.48 4.50 3.02
N SER A 41 24.63 5.15 3.12
CA SER A 41 25.24 5.51 4.39
C SER A 41 24.74 6.88 4.84
N TYR A 42 24.36 6.99 6.12
CA TYR A 42 24.01 8.27 6.74
C TYR A 42 25.27 8.97 7.24
N LEU A 43 25.56 10.14 6.67
CA LEU A 43 26.71 10.98 7.06
C LEU A 43 26.37 11.77 8.33
N PRO A 44 27.34 12.44 9.01
CA PRO A 44 27.11 13.01 10.34
C PRO A 44 25.90 13.94 10.48
N PHE A 45 25.59 14.75 9.47
CA PHE A 45 24.38 15.59 9.48
C PHE A 45 23.10 14.77 9.32
N GLY A 46 23.08 13.81 8.40
CA GLY A 46 21.96 12.88 8.23
C GLY A 46 21.71 12.09 9.49
N GLN A 47 22.74 11.46 10.07
CA GLN A 47 22.65 10.66 11.28
C GLN A 47 22.09 11.45 12.47
N ARG A 48 22.51 12.71 12.66
CA ARG A 48 21.97 13.57 13.72
C ARG A 48 20.48 13.85 13.54
N SER A 49 20.05 14.10 12.30
CA SER A 49 18.64 14.35 11.98
C SER A 49 17.80 13.10 12.19
N LEU A 50 18.27 11.94 11.72
CA LEU A 50 17.62 10.64 11.93
C LEU A 50 17.54 10.28 13.42
N THR A 51 18.60 10.54 14.18
CA THR A 51 18.58 10.32 15.65
C THR A 51 17.50 11.17 16.33
N LYS A 52 17.36 12.44 15.92
CA LYS A 52 16.29 13.32 16.44
C LYS A 52 14.90 12.80 16.08
N ILE A 53 14.70 12.34 14.84
CA ILE A 53 13.44 11.71 14.41
C ILE A 53 13.16 10.46 15.25
N SER A 54 14.13 9.56 15.40
CA SER A 54 13.98 8.35 16.21
C SER A 54 13.66 8.66 17.67
N ASN A 55 14.20 9.75 18.24
CA ASN A 55 13.85 10.18 19.60
C ASN A 55 12.43 10.72 19.70
N ILE A 56 11.95 11.50 18.72
CA ILE A 56 10.54 11.93 18.65
C ILE A 56 9.64 10.69 18.59
N ILE A 57 9.99 9.71 17.75
CA ILE A 57 9.25 8.46 17.64
C ILE A 57 9.19 7.74 19.00
N ARG A 58 10.33 7.55 19.67
CA ARG A 58 10.36 6.90 21.01
C ARG A 58 9.46 7.60 22.01
N GLU A 59 9.61 8.91 22.15
CA GLU A 59 8.83 9.70 23.11
C GLU A 59 7.32 9.53 22.90
N GLU A 60 6.86 9.53 21.65
CA GLU A 60 5.43 9.41 21.32
C GLU A 60 4.91 7.98 21.46
N MET A 61 5.74 6.96 21.13
CA MET A 61 5.40 5.55 21.29
C MET A 61 5.35 5.16 22.77
N ASP A 62 6.34 5.58 23.56
CA ASP A 62 6.40 5.35 25.01
C ASP A 62 5.22 6.04 25.72
N SER A 63 4.88 7.27 25.31
CA SER A 63 3.71 7.99 25.84
C SER A 63 2.38 7.32 25.46
N ALA A 64 2.35 6.55 24.38
CA ALA A 64 1.20 5.75 23.96
C ALA A 64 1.17 4.36 24.62
N GLY A 65 2.11 4.04 25.52
CA GLY A 65 2.17 2.77 26.25
C GLY A 65 2.82 1.62 25.47
N ALA A 66 3.46 1.89 24.32
CA ALA A 66 4.24 0.90 23.61
C ALA A 66 5.64 0.73 24.25
N GLN A 67 6.22 -0.46 24.15
CA GLN A 67 7.47 -0.82 24.81
C GLN A 67 8.57 -1.11 23.78
N GLU A 68 9.70 -0.40 23.87
CA GLU A 68 10.82 -0.59 22.93
C GLU A 68 11.54 -1.93 23.17
N VAL A 69 11.70 -2.72 22.12
CA VAL A 69 12.45 -3.97 22.05
C VAL A 69 13.45 -3.91 20.89
N SER A 70 14.35 -4.89 20.81
CA SER A 70 15.23 -5.05 19.65
C SER A 70 15.17 -6.49 19.16
N MET A 71 14.72 -6.66 17.91
CA MET A 71 14.58 -7.96 17.28
C MET A 71 15.65 -8.18 16.19
N PRO A 72 16.10 -9.43 15.98
CA PRO A 72 17.16 -9.73 15.03
C PRO A 72 16.75 -9.40 13.58
N VAL A 73 17.70 -8.86 12.80
CA VAL A 73 17.55 -8.68 11.34
C VAL A 73 17.63 -10.03 10.63
N VAL A 74 18.53 -10.90 11.08
CA VAL A 74 18.71 -12.23 10.48
C VAL A 74 17.78 -13.21 11.19
N GLN A 75 16.83 -13.77 10.46
CA GLN A 75 15.80 -14.66 11.00
C GLN A 75 15.87 -16.04 10.34
N PRO A 76 15.57 -17.13 11.05
CA PRO A 76 15.46 -18.45 10.46
C PRO A 76 14.29 -18.50 9.46
N ARG A 77 14.49 -19.08 8.28
CA ARG A 77 13.42 -19.20 7.26
C ARG A 77 12.23 -19.99 7.79
N GLU A 78 12.46 -20.97 8.66
CA GLU A 78 11.43 -21.81 9.27
C GLU A 78 10.37 -20.99 10.03
N LEU A 79 10.73 -19.80 10.51
CA LEU A 79 9.81 -18.90 11.17
C LEU A 79 8.79 -18.30 10.18
N TRP A 80 9.23 -17.99 8.97
CA TRP A 80 8.39 -17.48 7.86
C TRP A 80 7.57 -18.58 7.20
N GLU A 81 8.06 -19.83 7.25
CA GLU A 81 7.30 -20.99 6.77
C GLU A 81 6.08 -21.24 7.64
N LYS A 82 6.19 -21.03 8.97
CA LYS A 82 5.05 -21.15 9.90
C LYS A 82 3.91 -20.17 9.61
N SER A 83 4.22 -18.95 9.19
CA SER A 83 3.20 -17.96 8.78
C SER A 83 2.70 -18.17 7.35
N GLY A 84 3.32 -19.05 6.57
CA GLY A 84 3.06 -19.23 5.14
C GLY A 84 3.65 -18.13 4.25
N ARG A 85 4.42 -17.19 4.80
CA ARG A 85 4.99 -16.04 4.06
C ARG A 85 6.34 -16.30 3.43
N ALA A 86 7.00 -17.42 3.73
CA ALA A 86 8.31 -17.74 3.18
C ALA A 86 8.38 -17.73 1.65
N ASP A 87 7.29 -18.14 0.98
CA ASP A 87 7.18 -18.24 -0.47
C ASP A 87 6.18 -17.23 -1.09
N THR A 88 5.32 -16.62 -0.27
CA THR A 88 4.27 -15.70 -0.74
C THR A 88 4.63 -14.22 -0.55
N TYR A 89 5.68 -13.90 0.21
CA TYR A 89 6.09 -12.51 0.45
C TYR A 89 6.61 -11.86 -0.82
N GLN A 90 6.13 -10.65 -1.12
CA GLN A 90 6.54 -9.85 -2.26
C GLN A 90 7.07 -8.47 -1.83
N PRO A 91 8.21 -8.00 -2.37
CA PRO A 91 9.14 -8.73 -3.24
C PRO A 91 9.77 -9.95 -2.54
N PRO A 92 10.31 -10.95 -3.26
CA PRO A 92 10.83 -12.17 -2.66
C PRO A 92 11.80 -11.92 -1.50
N LEU A 93 11.72 -12.76 -0.45
CA LEU A 93 12.56 -12.65 0.73
C LEU A 93 14.06 -12.76 0.38
N ALA A 94 14.82 -11.73 0.74
CA ALA A 94 16.27 -11.77 0.66
C ALA A 94 16.81 -12.86 1.59
N SER A 95 17.35 -13.93 0.99
CA SER A 95 17.75 -15.15 1.69
C SER A 95 19.26 -15.37 1.64
N LEU A 96 19.82 -15.96 2.68
CA LEU A 96 21.23 -16.35 2.77
C LEU A 96 21.36 -17.69 3.49
N LYS A 97 22.40 -18.46 3.17
CA LYS A 97 22.76 -19.66 3.92
C LYS A 97 23.85 -19.34 4.95
N ASP A 98 23.67 -19.83 6.18
CA ASP A 98 24.73 -19.76 7.19
C ASP A 98 25.84 -20.81 6.91
N ARG A 99 26.91 -20.79 7.71
CA ARG A 99 28.04 -21.73 7.55
C ARG A 99 27.70 -23.21 7.84
N ARG A 100 26.48 -23.49 8.27
CA ARG A 100 25.93 -24.83 8.54
C ARG A 100 24.79 -25.16 7.55
N ASP A 101 24.73 -24.44 6.44
CA ASP A 101 23.76 -24.59 5.35
C ASP A 101 22.29 -24.35 5.76
N ARG A 102 22.04 -23.65 6.87
CA ARG A 102 20.69 -23.25 7.29
C ARG A 102 20.21 -22.06 6.49
N ASP A 103 18.94 -22.11 6.09
CA ASP A 103 18.29 -21.03 5.36
C ASP A 103 17.88 -19.91 6.31
N MET A 104 18.41 -18.72 6.06
CA MET A 104 18.17 -17.51 6.82
C MET A 104 17.58 -16.44 5.91
N VAL A 105 16.81 -15.53 6.49
CA VAL A 105 16.18 -14.40 5.82
C VAL A 105 16.68 -13.09 6.44
N LEU A 106 16.92 -12.08 5.61
CA LEU A 106 17.05 -10.70 6.07
C LEU A 106 15.67 -10.10 6.22
N ALA A 107 15.28 -9.76 7.44
CA ALA A 107 13.94 -9.36 7.80
C ALA A 107 13.47 -8.09 7.06
N PRO A 108 12.43 -8.18 6.22
CA PRO A 108 11.76 -7.01 5.65
C PRO A 108 10.72 -6.38 6.60
N THR A 109 10.32 -7.13 7.64
CA THR A 109 9.38 -6.81 8.73
C THR A 109 9.50 -7.90 9.82
N HIS A 110 8.72 -7.83 10.90
CA HIS A 110 8.88 -8.67 12.10
C HIS A 110 7.59 -9.27 12.67
N GLU A 111 6.47 -9.34 11.92
CA GLU A 111 5.22 -9.94 12.45
C GLU A 111 5.47 -11.34 13.05
N GLU A 112 6.21 -12.20 12.34
CA GLU A 112 6.50 -13.55 12.81
C GLU A 112 7.38 -13.60 14.05
N THR A 113 8.38 -12.71 14.13
CA THR A 113 9.31 -12.68 15.27
C THR A 113 8.58 -12.21 16.52
N THR A 114 7.75 -11.18 16.40
CA THR A 114 6.96 -10.67 17.52
C THR A 114 5.89 -11.68 17.93
N THR A 115 5.23 -12.36 16.99
CA THR A 115 4.26 -13.42 17.30
C THR A 115 4.91 -14.60 18.01
N PHE A 116 6.11 -15.00 17.57
CA PHE A 116 6.88 -16.04 18.26
C PHE A 116 7.25 -15.64 19.69
N MET A 117 7.59 -14.38 19.93
CA MET A 117 7.82 -13.86 21.27
C MET A 117 6.54 -13.85 22.11
N ALA A 118 5.40 -13.43 21.53
CA ALA A 118 4.12 -13.42 22.20
C ALA A 118 3.68 -14.84 22.61
N ALA A 119 3.75 -15.80 21.69
CA ALA A 119 3.41 -17.21 21.96
C ALA A 119 4.22 -17.84 23.11
N ALA A 120 5.42 -17.32 23.38
CA ALA A 120 6.26 -17.79 24.49
C ALA A 120 5.95 -17.14 25.85
N ASN A 121 5.17 -16.05 25.89
CA ASN A 121 4.94 -15.24 27.09
C ASN A 121 3.47 -14.97 27.39
N LEU A 122 2.56 -15.24 26.44
CA LEU A 122 1.14 -15.01 26.57
C LEU A 122 0.46 -16.27 27.10
N GLU A 123 -0.16 -16.17 28.29
CA GLU A 123 -0.86 -17.30 28.92
C GLU A 123 -2.33 -16.97 29.23
N SER A 124 -2.62 -15.73 29.65
CA SER A 124 -3.94 -15.32 30.13
C SER A 124 -4.40 -13.99 29.54
N TYR A 125 -5.72 -13.77 29.47
CA TYR A 125 -6.30 -12.47 29.11
C TYR A 125 -5.76 -11.30 29.95
N ARG A 126 -5.24 -11.57 31.16
CA ARG A 126 -4.64 -10.56 32.05
C ARG A 126 -3.29 -10.05 31.59
N ASP A 127 -2.63 -10.76 30.67
CA ASP A 127 -1.38 -10.32 30.06
C ASP A 127 -1.65 -9.31 28.92
N LEU A 128 -2.93 -9.13 28.52
CA LEU A 128 -3.37 -8.27 27.43
C LEU A 128 -4.07 -6.99 27.96
N PRO A 129 -4.00 -5.87 27.23
CA PRO A 129 -3.23 -5.68 26.00
C PRO A 129 -1.77 -5.34 26.26
N PHE A 130 -0.91 -5.59 25.27
CA PHE A 130 0.45 -5.03 25.24
C PHE A 130 0.85 -4.65 23.82
N ASN A 131 1.81 -3.72 23.69
CA ASN A 131 2.31 -3.24 22.41
C ASN A 131 3.84 -3.15 22.45
N LEU A 132 4.50 -3.86 21.54
CA LEU A 132 5.96 -3.88 21.40
C LEU A 132 6.36 -3.10 20.16
N TYR A 133 7.40 -2.29 20.22
CA TYR A 133 7.96 -1.63 19.04
C TYR A 133 9.48 -1.71 19.00
N GLN A 134 10.06 -1.52 17.83
CA GLN A 134 11.51 -1.35 17.66
C GLN A 134 11.78 -0.26 16.63
N ILE A 135 12.99 0.31 16.65
CA ILE A 135 13.54 1.09 15.53
C ILE A 135 14.75 0.34 15.00
N GLN A 136 14.61 -0.29 13.83
CA GLN A 136 15.56 -1.30 13.37
C GLN A 136 15.65 -1.37 11.84
N THR A 137 16.84 -1.77 11.34
CA THR A 137 17.14 -1.93 9.91
C THR A 137 16.41 -3.10 9.24
N LYS A 138 15.56 -2.77 8.26
CA LYS A 138 14.90 -3.70 7.36
C LYS A 138 15.65 -3.83 6.05
N PHE A 139 15.48 -4.99 5.41
CA PHE A 139 15.94 -5.21 4.05
C PHE A 139 14.78 -5.72 3.18
N ARG A 140 14.46 -4.99 2.11
CA ARG A 140 13.50 -5.39 1.06
C ARG A 140 14.24 -5.35 -0.27
N ASP A 141 14.26 -6.44 -1.02
CA ASP A 141 14.95 -6.46 -2.32
C ASP A 141 14.09 -5.81 -3.41
N GLU A 142 13.83 -4.52 -3.23
CA GLU A 142 13.10 -3.68 -4.16
C GLU A 142 13.75 -3.73 -5.55
N ALA A 143 12.98 -4.12 -6.56
CA ALA A 143 13.46 -4.29 -7.92
C ALA A 143 13.90 -2.96 -8.55
N ARG A 144 13.27 -1.85 -8.14
CA ARG A 144 13.54 -0.51 -8.67
C ARG A 144 13.64 0.54 -7.56
N PRO A 145 14.75 0.55 -6.79
CA PRO A 145 14.96 1.59 -5.79
C PRO A 145 15.16 2.94 -6.48
N ARG A 146 14.45 3.98 -6.03
CA ARG A 146 14.40 5.31 -6.65
C ARG A 146 14.09 6.40 -5.63
N ALA A 147 14.22 7.65 -6.05
CA ALA A 147 13.85 8.82 -5.25
C ALA A 147 14.58 8.96 -3.89
N GLY A 148 15.86 8.56 -3.84
CA GLY A 148 16.68 8.73 -2.65
C GLY A 148 16.23 7.84 -1.50
N LEU A 149 15.93 8.43 -0.34
CA LEU A 149 15.47 7.69 0.85
C LEU A 149 13.96 7.36 0.83
N LEU A 150 13.22 7.77 -0.21
CA LEU A 150 11.79 7.47 -0.31
C LEU A 150 11.54 5.99 -0.62
N ARG A 151 12.34 5.40 -1.52
CA ARG A 151 12.22 3.98 -1.92
C ARG A 151 13.58 3.32 -2.06
N VAL A 152 13.94 2.54 -1.05
CA VAL A 152 15.26 1.95 -0.83
C VAL A 152 15.16 0.47 -0.52
N ARG A 153 16.30 -0.24 -0.58
CA ARG A 153 16.40 -1.66 -0.24
C ARG A 153 16.74 -1.90 1.22
N GLU A 154 17.64 -1.10 1.78
CA GLU A 154 18.03 -1.15 3.19
C GLU A 154 17.62 0.15 3.87
N PHE A 155 16.88 0.07 4.98
CA PHE A 155 16.37 1.24 5.68
C PHE A 155 16.00 0.97 7.12
N GLU A 156 16.01 2.02 7.95
CA GLU A 156 15.49 1.96 9.32
C GLU A 156 13.98 2.19 9.31
N MET A 157 13.27 1.29 9.98
CA MET A 157 11.83 1.38 10.20
C MET A 157 11.58 1.31 11.70
N LYS A 158 10.68 2.18 12.17
CA LYS A 158 9.94 1.87 13.40
C LYS A 158 8.81 0.93 13.04
N ASP A 159 8.77 -0.24 13.63
CA ASP A 159 7.67 -1.20 13.50
C ASP A 159 7.17 -1.58 14.90
N ALA A 160 5.86 -1.55 15.09
CA ALA A 160 5.20 -1.85 16.35
C ALA A 160 4.10 -2.89 16.14
N TYR A 161 3.79 -3.65 17.19
CA TYR A 161 2.86 -4.78 17.16
C TYR A 161 2.08 -4.83 18.47
N SER A 162 0.76 -4.65 18.40
CA SER A 162 -0.13 -4.83 19.56
C SER A 162 -0.72 -6.22 19.58
N PHE A 163 -0.99 -6.72 20.79
CA PHE A 163 -1.74 -7.94 21.04
C PHE A 163 -2.88 -7.58 21.97
N ASP A 164 -4.09 -7.93 21.55
CA ASP A 164 -5.34 -7.50 22.15
C ASP A 164 -6.27 -8.72 22.32
N LYS A 165 -7.15 -8.67 23.33
CA LYS A 165 -8.04 -9.79 23.69
C LYS A 165 -9.25 -9.93 22.76
N ASP A 166 -9.75 -8.81 22.25
CA ASP A 166 -10.97 -8.68 21.46
C ASP A 166 -10.86 -7.47 20.51
N GLU A 167 -11.82 -7.35 19.59
CA GLU A 167 -11.83 -6.30 18.55
C GLU A 167 -11.90 -4.90 19.18
N GLU A 168 -12.59 -4.74 20.31
CA GLU A 168 -12.65 -3.46 21.04
C GLU A 168 -11.25 -3.06 21.57
N GLY A 169 -10.50 -4.01 22.14
CA GLY A 169 -9.12 -3.78 22.54
C GLY A 169 -8.22 -3.41 21.36
N LEU A 170 -8.34 -4.13 20.24
CA LEU A 170 -7.58 -3.86 19.02
C LEU A 170 -7.90 -2.46 18.47
N ASP A 171 -9.17 -2.05 18.49
CA ASP A 171 -9.59 -0.70 18.10
C ASP A 171 -8.95 0.38 18.96
N VAL A 172 -8.89 0.17 20.28
CA VAL A 172 -8.22 1.10 21.21
C VAL A 172 -6.73 1.20 20.90
N SER A 173 -6.04 0.06 20.72
CA SER A 173 -4.63 0.00 20.34
C SER A 173 -4.36 0.70 19.00
N PHE A 174 -5.23 0.46 18.00
CA PHE A 174 -5.14 1.07 16.68
C PHE A 174 -5.29 2.60 16.75
N GLN A 175 -6.29 3.11 17.46
CA GLN A 175 -6.52 4.55 17.62
C GLN A 175 -5.39 5.23 18.42
N ALA A 176 -4.84 4.55 19.43
CA ALA A 176 -3.68 5.05 20.17
C ALA A 176 -2.46 5.22 19.26
N MET A 177 -2.22 4.26 18.35
CA MET A 177 -1.15 4.35 17.35
C MET A 177 -1.42 5.43 16.32
N ALA A 178 -2.64 5.55 15.80
CA ALA A 178 -3.00 6.61 14.86
C ALA A 178 -2.75 8.02 15.47
N ALA A 179 -3.15 8.22 16.72
CA ALA A 179 -2.91 9.48 17.43
C ALA A 179 -1.42 9.74 17.68
N ALA A 180 -0.64 8.71 18.04
CA ALA A 180 0.81 8.83 18.19
C ALA A 180 1.49 9.21 16.87
N TYR A 181 1.05 8.63 15.75
CA TYR A 181 1.60 8.90 14.43
C TYR A 181 1.37 10.34 14.01
N HIS A 182 0.14 10.84 14.17
CA HIS A 182 -0.15 12.25 13.93
C HIS A 182 0.76 13.18 14.77
N ARG A 183 1.03 12.86 16.04
CA ARG A 183 1.97 13.66 16.86
C ARG A 183 3.41 13.57 16.33
N ILE A 184 3.88 12.37 15.95
CA ILE A 184 5.23 12.17 15.38
C ILE A 184 5.43 13.00 14.11
N PHE A 185 4.48 12.92 13.17
CA PHE A 185 4.54 13.63 11.90
C PHE A 185 4.48 15.15 12.09
N ASN A 186 3.55 15.63 12.92
CA ASN A 186 3.46 17.05 13.26
C ASN A 186 4.74 17.58 13.94
N ARG A 187 5.33 16.83 14.88
CA ARG A 187 6.59 17.20 15.54
C ARG A 187 7.79 17.15 14.61
N SER A 188 7.71 16.34 13.56
CA SER A 188 8.69 16.28 12.47
C SER A 188 8.44 17.35 11.41
N GLY A 189 7.34 18.12 11.51
CA GLY A 189 7.02 19.29 10.70
C GLY A 189 6.39 18.98 9.34
N ILE A 190 5.63 17.89 9.26
CA ILE A 190 4.75 17.60 8.14
C ILE A 190 3.33 17.36 8.62
N ASP A 191 2.37 17.81 7.82
CA ASP A 191 0.96 17.46 7.97
C ASP A 191 0.64 16.30 7.03
N VAL A 192 -0.09 15.31 7.54
CA VAL A 192 -0.39 14.07 6.82
C VAL A 192 -1.86 13.75 6.93
N ARG A 193 -2.39 13.13 5.89
CA ARG A 193 -3.75 12.59 5.88
C ARG A 193 -3.68 11.10 6.12
N MET A 194 -4.53 10.61 7.03
CA MET A 194 -4.78 9.20 7.17
C MET A 194 -5.80 8.81 6.09
N VAL A 195 -5.47 7.82 5.27
CA VAL A 195 -6.28 7.38 4.14
C VAL A 195 -6.51 5.88 4.21
N GLU A 196 -7.65 5.41 3.73
CA GLU A 196 -7.92 3.98 3.61
C GLU A 196 -7.00 3.37 2.55
N ALA A 197 -6.44 2.21 2.87
CA ALA A 197 -5.48 1.53 2.02
C ALA A 197 -5.78 0.03 1.94
N ASP A 198 -5.14 -0.60 0.97
CA ASP A 198 -5.18 -2.05 0.84
C ASP A 198 -4.25 -2.71 1.88
N SER A 199 -4.73 -3.80 2.50
CA SER A 199 -3.93 -4.55 3.49
C SER A 199 -2.81 -5.38 2.85
N GLY A 200 -2.83 -5.55 1.53
CA GLY A 200 -1.84 -6.29 0.77
C GLY A 200 -1.63 -7.74 1.25
N PRO A 201 -0.45 -8.32 0.96
CA PRO A 201 -0.11 -9.67 1.41
C PRO A 201 0.13 -9.78 2.91
N ILE A 202 0.31 -8.64 3.61
CA ILE A 202 0.40 -8.61 5.09
C ILE A 202 -0.91 -9.15 5.69
N GLY A 203 -2.04 -8.92 5.04
CA GLY A 203 -3.37 -9.34 5.49
C GLY A 203 -3.91 -8.46 6.61
N GLY A 204 -5.20 -8.60 6.90
CA GLY A 204 -5.91 -7.73 7.83
C GLY A 204 -7.14 -7.11 7.18
N LYS A 205 -8.12 -6.69 7.99
CA LYS A 205 -9.38 -6.12 7.49
C LYS A 205 -9.30 -4.61 7.30
N ASP A 206 -8.74 -3.92 8.29
CA ASP A 206 -8.63 -2.46 8.29
C ASP A 206 -7.18 -2.04 8.16
N SER A 207 -6.90 -1.17 7.19
CA SER A 207 -5.58 -0.68 6.89
C SER A 207 -5.63 0.80 6.53
N ASN A 208 -4.75 1.58 7.14
CA ASN A 208 -4.66 3.02 6.90
C ASN A 208 -3.23 3.47 6.67
N GLU A 209 -3.01 4.19 5.58
CA GLU A 209 -1.76 4.86 5.27
C GLU A 209 -1.79 6.29 5.80
N PHE A 210 -0.64 6.77 6.25
CA PHE A 210 -0.39 8.18 6.54
C PHE A 210 0.35 8.77 5.36
N VAL A 211 -0.31 9.66 4.63
CA VAL A 211 0.17 10.18 3.37
C VAL A 211 0.41 11.69 3.48
N LEU A 212 1.63 12.10 3.11
CA LEU A 212 1.94 13.49 2.83
C LEU A 212 1.47 13.80 1.41
N LEU A 213 0.50 14.71 1.25
CA LEU A 213 0.07 15.18 -0.06
C LEU A 213 1.17 16.05 -0.68
N ALA A 214 1.81 15.54 -1.73
CA ALA A 214 2.93 16.18 -2.40
C ALA A 214 3.01 15.70 -3.85
N GLU A 215 3.30 16.61 -4.78
CA GLU A 215 3.45 16.32 -6.21
C GLU A 215 4.55 15.28 -6.51
N SER A 216 5.55 15.16 -5.63
CA SER A 216 6.61 14.15 -5.71
C SER A 216 6.14 12.72 -5.36
N GLY A 217 4.88 12.58 -4.92
CA GLY A 217 4.29 11.31 -4.51
C GLY A 217 4.15 10.29 -5.62
N GLU A 218 4.30 9.00 -5.28
CA GLU A 218 4.10 7.87 -6.20
C GLU A 218 2.65 7.39 -6.20
N ASP A 219 1.94 7.61 -5.10
CA ASP A 219 0.59 7.11 -4.90
C ASP A 219 -0.44 8.15 -5.37
N THR A 220 -1.56 7.65 -5.91
CA THR A 220 -2.73 8.49 -6.20
C THR A 220 -3.70 8.33 -5.03
N ILE A 221 -4.02 9.44 -4.38
CA ILE A 221 -4.95 9.48 -3.26
C ILE A 221 -6.21 10.22 -3.72
N PHE A 222 -7.36 9.60 -3.51
CA PHE A 222 -8.64 10.27 -3.68
C PHE A 222 -9.09 10.87 -2.36
N VAL A 223 -9.46 12.14 -2.37
CA VAL A 223 -10.00 12.87 -1.22
C VAL A 223 -11.34 13.46 -1.61
N CYS A 224 -12.34 13.41 -0.73
CA CYS A 224 -13.62 14.05 -1.00
C CYS A 224 -13.46 15.59 -1.09
N SER A 225 -14.15 16.20 -2.06
CA SER A 225 -14.18 17.65 -2.25
C SER A 225 -14.89 18.42 -1.13
N GLU A 226 -15.71 17.75 -0.32
CA GLU A 226 -16.49 18.35 0.77
C GLU A 226 -15.66 18.44 2.06
N GLU A 227 -15.52 19.64 2.62
CA GLU A 227 -14.67 19.89 3.80
C GLU A 227 -15.09 19.08 5.05
N ASN A 228 -16.39 18.79 5.20
CA ASN A 228 -16.91 18.04 6.34
C ASN A 228 -16.91 16.51 6.12
N CYS A 229 -16.45 16.04 4.96
CA CYS A 229 -16.34 14.62 4.66
C CYS A 229 -14.89 14.17 4.84
N SER A 230 -14.64 13.22 5.74
CA SER A 230 -13.30 12.71 6.00
C SER A 230 -12.85 11.61 5.03
N TYR A 231 -13.61 11.35 3.96
CA TYR A 231 -13.26 10.28 3.03
C TYR A 231 -11.95 10.58 2.32
N ALA A 232 -11.00 9.68 2.48
CA ALA A 232 -9.76 9.67 1.74
C ALA A 232 -9.26 8.23 1.61
N ALA A 233 -8.85 7.84 0.41
CA ALA A 233 -8.39 6.48 0.14
C ALA A 233 -7.29 6.46 -0.93
N ASN A 234 -6.37 5.52 -0.83
CA ASN A 234 -5.45 5.19 -1.90
C ASN A 234 -6.25 4.64 -3.09
N ALA A 235 -5.87 4.98 -4.33
CA ALA A 235 -6.53 4.53 -5.55
C ALA A 235 -6.72 3.00 -5.64
N GLU A 236 -5.80 2.24 -5.03
CA GLU A 236 -5.89 0.78 -4.95
C GLU A 236 -7.10 0.29 -4.15
N LYS A 237 -7.56 1.06 -3.16
CA LYS A 237 -8.69 0.75 -2.27
C LYS A 237 -9.92 1.61 -2.52
N ALA A 238 -9.77 2.80 -3.10
CA ALA A 238 -10.79 3.82 -3.22
C ALA A 238 -12.12 3.30 -3.78
N GLU A 239 -13.18 3.52 -3.03
CA GLU A 239 -14.57 3.20 -3.36
C GLU A 239 -15.26 4.48 -3.81
N PHE A 240 -16.31 4.33 -4.62
CA PHE A 240 -17.07 5.47 -5.12
C PHE A 240 -18.51 5.06 -5.37
N LYS A 241 -19.42 6.03 -5.29
CA LYS A 241 -20.82 5.79 -5.59
C LYS A 241 -21.03 5.77 -7.09
N LYS A 242 -21.18 4.58 -7.64
CA LYS A 242 -21.46 4.37 -9.07
C LYS A 242 -22.79 5.06 -9.45
N PRO A 243 -22.87 5.74 -10.60
CA PRO A 243 -24.13 6.31 -11.07
C PRO A 243 -25.19 5.24 -11.21
N ALA A 244 -26.34 5.44 -10.57
CA ALA A 244 -27.47 4.54 -10.63
C ALA A 244 -27.92 4.36 -12.09
N ALA A 245 -28.23 3.12 -12.46
CA ALA A 245 -28.84 2.86 -13.74
C ALA A 245 -30.27 3.39 -13.77
N GLU A 246 -30.69 3.90 -14.93
CA GLU A 246 -32.09 4.26 -15.13
C GLU A 246 -32.97 3.01 -15.00
N PRO A 247 -34.09 3.07 -14.26
CA PRO A 247 -35.00 1.95 -14.16
C PRO A 247 -35.59 1.62 -15.54
N GLU A 248 -35.46 0.37 -15.96
CA GLU A 248 -36.02 -0.14 -17.21
C GLU A 248 -36.69 -1.48 -16.98
N GLU A 249 -37.79 -1.73 -17.70
CA GLU A 249 -38.37 -3.07 -17.75
C GLU A 249 -37.42 -4.01 -18.49
N ALA A 250 -37.23 -5.21 -17.93
CA ALA A 250 -36.40 -6.23 -18.55
C ALA A 250 -36.99 -6.64 -19.91
N ARG A 251 -36.15 -6.62 -20.95
CA ARG A 251 -36.52 -7.01 -22.32
C ARG A 251 -35.91 -8.36 -22.68
N ASP A 252 -36.48 -9.02 -23.68
CA ASP A 252 -35.96 -10.30 -24.17
C ASP A 252 -34.53 -10.13 -24.73
N LEU A 253 -33.71 -11.13 -24.46
CA LEU A 253 -32.34 -11.20 -24.96
C LEU A 253 -32.36 -11.30 -26.49
N GLU A 254 -31.63 -10.41 -27.16
CA GLU A 254 -31.62 -10.31 -28.62
C GLU A 254 -30.18 -10.34 -29.17
N GLU A 255 -29.88 -11.24 -30.11
CA GLU A 255 -28.59 -11.26 -30.81
C GLU A 255 -28.57 -10.21 -31.93
N VAL A 256 -27.52 -9.39 -31.98
CA VAL A 256 -27.32 -8.33 -32.97
C VAL A 256 -25.96 -8.47 -33.64
N HIS A 257 -25.93 -8.32 -34.97
CA HIS A 257 -24.72 -8.36 -35.78
C HIS A 257 -23.96 -7.03 -35.69
N THR A 258 -22.69 -7.09 -35.29
CA THR A 258 -21.79 -5.96 -34.99
C THR A 258 -20.43 -6.17 -35.69
N PRO A 259 -20.37 -6.07 -37.02
CA PRO A 259 -19.21 -6.49 -37.79
C PRO A 259 -17.98 -5.61 -37.57
N ARG A 260 -16.85 -6.23 -37.23
CA ARG A 260 -15.53 -5.61 -37.01
C ARG A 260 -15.47 -4.64 -35.82
N ILE A 261 -16.42 -4.72 -34.90
CA ILE A 261 -16.42 -3.94 -33.66
C ILE A 261 -15.72 -4.75 -32.57
N LYS A 262 -14.71 -4.15 -31.93
CA LYS A 262 -13.87 -4.82 -30.93
C LYS A 262 -13.67 -4.02 -29.65
N THR A 263 -14.11 -2.75 -29.62
CA THR A 263 -13.98 -1.88 -28.46
C THR A 263 -15.36 -1.52 -27.95
N ILE A 264 -15.44 -1.22 -26.66
CA ILE A 264 -16.68 -0.81 -26.01
C ILE A 264 -17.20 0.51 -26.60
N GLU A 265 -16.30 1.47 -26.84
CA GLU A 265 -16.65 2.77 -27.41
C GLU A 265 -17.22 2.61 -28.82
N GLY A 266 -16.61 1.75 -29.63
CA GLY A 266 -17.09 1.47 -30.99
C GLY A 266 -18.44 0.75 -30.99
N LEU A 267 -18.70 -0.10 -29.99
CA LEU A 267 -19.99 -0.77 -29.82
C LEU A 267 -21.08 0.22 -29.40
N ALA A 268 -20.78 1.09 -28.45
CA ALA A 268 -21.68 2.12 -27.96
C ALA A 268 -22.06 3.10 -29.08
N GLU A 269 -21.08 3.55 -29.88
CA GLU A 269 -21.30 4.40 -31.05
C GLU A 269 -22.17 3.70 -32.10
N PHE A 270 -21.85 2.46 -32.46
CA PHE A 270 -22.59 1.70 -33.48
C PHE A 270 -24.05 1.44 -33.11
N LEU A 271 -24.32 1.21 -31.82
CA LEU A 271 -25.67 0.97 -31.32
C LEU A 271 -26.37 2.23 -30.81
N GLU A 272 -25.75 3.40 -30.98
CA GLU A 272 -26.27 4.72 -30.57
C GLU A 272 -26.70 4.76 -29.09
N MET A 273 -25.84 4.26 -28.20
CA MET A 273 -26.14 4.18 -26.77
C MET A 273 -24.99 4.67 -25.89
N PRO A 274 -25.26 4.99 -24.61
CA PRO A 274 -24.20 5.31 -23.66
C PRO A 274 -23.28 4.12 -23.40
N VAL A 275 -21.98 4.37 -23.22
CA VAL A 275 -20.96 3.36 -22.86
C VAL A 275 -21.39 2.54 -21.63
N ARG A 276 -21.98 3.19 -20.62
CA ARG A 276 -22.52 2.55 -19.40
C ARG A 276 -23.62 1.51 -19.63
N LYS A 277 -24.18 1.40 -20.84
CA LYS A 277 -25.14 0.35 -21.23
C LYS A 277 -24.49 -0.91 -21.79
N THR A 278 -23.16 -0.98 -21.75
CA THR A 278 -22.40 -2.14 -22.19
C THR A 278 -21.74 -2.83 -21.00
N VAL A 279 -21.42 -4.11 -21.16
CA VAL A 279 -20.58 -4.87 -20.22
C VAL A 279 -19.31 -5.33 -20.93
N LYS A 280 -18.18 -5.11 -20.28
CA LYS A 280 -16.85 -5.54 -20.71
C LYS A 280 -16.54 -6.88 -20.05
N ALA A 281 -16.06 -7.83 -20.86
CA ALA A 281 -15.44 -9.06 -20.39
C ALA A 281 -13.91 -8.89 -20.40
N VAL A 282 -13.27 -8.97 -19.24
CA VAL A 282 -11.81 -8.95 -19.10
C VAL A 282 -11.35 -10.32 -18.60
N PHE A 283 -10.29 -10.85 -19.20
CA PHE A 283 -9.80 -12.18 -18.88
C PHE A 283 -8.50 -12.08 -18.12
N TYR A 284 -8.53 -12.58 -16.89
CA TYR A 284 -7.38 -12.76 -16.05
C TYR A 284 -7.08 -14.24 -15.85
N ALA A 285 -5.92 -14.54 -15.29
CA ALA A 285 -5.54 -15.85 -14.78
C ALA A 285 -4.70 -15.63 -13.50
N PRO A 286 -4.68 -16.59 -12.56
CA PRO A 286 -3.69 -16.59 -11.50
C PRO A 286 -2.27 -16.50 -12.08
N GLU A 287 -1.39 -15.70 -11.47
CA GLU A 287 0.01 -15.61 -11.92
C GLU A 287 0.71 -16.98 -11.90
N THR A 288 0.32 -17.85 -10.96
CA THR A 288 0.81 -19.22 -10.78
C THR A 288 0.18 -20.25 -11.72
N SER A 289 -0.83 -19.87 -12.52
CA SER A 289 -1.57 -20.82 -13.37
C SER A 289 -0.70 -21.45 -14.45
N THR A 290 -0.93 -22.74 -14.71
CA THR A 290 -0.32 -23.51 -15.80
C THR A 290 -1.10 -23.49 -17.12
N GLY A 291 -2.16 -22.67 -17.22
CA GLY A 291 -2.84 -22.33 -18.47
C GLY A 291 -4.28 -22.83 -18.65
N ASP A 292 -4.86 -23.48 -17.65
CA ASP A 292 -6.22 -24.03 -17.65
C ASP A 292 -7.20 -23.31 -16.71
N GLU A 293 -6.72 -22.28 -16.01
CA GLU A 293 -7.52 -21.45 -15.10
C GLU A 293 -7.73 -20.05 -15.68
N ILE A 294 -8.99 -19.63 -15.79
CA ILE A 294 -9.38 -18.28 -16.19
C ILE A 294 -10.20 -17.64 -15.09
N VAL A 295 -9.91 -16.38 -14.82
CA VAL A 295 -10.77 -15.48 -14.06
C VAL A 295 -11.51 -14.60 -15.06
N PHE A 296 -12.80 -14.86 -15.23
CA PHE A 296 -13.67 -14.12 -16.13
C PHE A 296 -14.24 -12.93 -15.37
N VAL A 297 -13.81 -11.73 -15.71
CA VAL A 297 -14.28 -10.49 -15.09
C VAL A 297 -15.37 -9.86 -15.95
N SER A 298 -16.54 -9.60 -15.36
CA SER A 298 -17.61 -8.81 -15.99
C SER A 298 -17.76 -7.47 -15.27
N ILE A 299 -17.58 -6.37 -15.99
CA ILE A 299 -17.65 -5.00 -15.44
C ILE A 299 -18.36 -4.06 -16.44
N ARG A 300 -19.06 -3.02 -15.97
CA ARG A 300 -19.71 -2.04 -16.86
C ARG A 300 -18.67 -1.38 -17.77
N GLY A 301 -19.04 -1.13 -19.02
CA GLY A 301 -18.08 -0.77 -20.07
C GLY A 301 -17.39 0.59 -19.91
N ASP A 302 -17.95 1.48 -19.08
CA ASP A 302 -17.37 2.80 -18.73
C ASP A 302 -16.37 2.72 -17.55
N LEU A 303 -16.20 1.54 -16.96
CA LEU A 303 -15.36 1.32 -15.80
C LEU A 303 -14.14 0.45 -16.14
N GLU A 304 -13.05 0.66 -15.41
CA GLU A 304 -11.83 -0.14 -15.50
C GLU A 304 -11.67 -1.04 -14.27
N VAL A 305 -11.02 -2.18 -14.48
CA VAL A 305 -10.76 -3.14 -13.41
C VAL A 305 -9.62 -2.62 -12.53
N ASN A 306 -9.86 -2.56 -11.22
CA ASN A 306 -8.83 -2.37 -10.23
C ASN A 306 -8.23 -3.74 -9.88
N GLU A 307 -6.98 -3.98 -10.27
CA GLU A 307 -6.31 -5.27 -10.08
C GLU A 307 -6.06 -5.60 -8.59
N THR A 308 -5.91 -4.59 -7.73
CA THR A 308 -5.80 -4.79 -6.28
C THR A 308 -7.11 -5.31 -5.69
N LYS A 309 -8.24 -4.72 -6.07
CA LYS A 309 -9.57 -5.22 -5.67
C LYS A 309 -9.84 -6.60 -6.25
N LEU A 310 -9.44 -6.85 -7.50
CA LEU A 310 -9.57 -8.16 -8.13
C LEU A 310 -8.74 -9.23 -7.40
N ARG A 311 -7.48 -8.94 -7.04
CA ARG A 311 -6.63 -9.81 -6.24
C ARG A 311 -7.30 -10.18 -4.91
N ASN A 312 -7.91 -9.20 -4.25
CA ASN A 312 -8.64 -9.44 -3.00
C ASN A 312 -9.88 -10.32 -3.20
N ALA A 313 -10.60 -10.15 -4.33
CA ALA A 313 -11.69 -11.04 -4.73
C ALA A 313 -11.23 -12.45 -5.13
N MET A 314 -9.93 -12.62 -5.40
CA MET A 314 -9.24 -13.90 -5.67
C MET A 314 -8.51 -14.44 -4.44
N ASP A 315 -8.94 -14.08 -3.23
CA ASP A 315 -8.35 -14.53 -1.96
C ASP A 315 -6.84 -14.22 -1.84
N GLY A 316 -6.39 -13.09 -2.41
CA GLY A 316 -5.00 -12.64 -2.36
C GLY A 316 -4.09 -13.24 -3.45
N VAL A 317 -4.64 -14.02 -4.40
CA VAL A 317 -3.88 -14.55 -5.53
C VAL A 317 -3.66 -13.47 -6.58
N GLU A 318 -2.39 -13.24 -6.95
CA GLU A 318 -2.03 -12.20 -7.92
C GLU A 318 -2.66 -12.46 -9.30
N PRO A 319 -3.43 -11.50 -9.84
CA PRO A 319 -4.01 -11.59 -11.17
C PRO A 319 -2.97 -11.20 -12.23
N ARG A 320 -2.96 -11.92 -13.35
CA ARG A 320 -2.33 -11.48 -14.60
C ARG A 320 -3.34 -11.53 -15.72
N LEU A 321 -3.18 -10.68 -16.74
CA LEU A 321 -3.99 -10.80 -17.95
C LEU A 321 -3.80 -12.19 -18.57
N ALA A 322 -4.91 -12.81 -18.96
CA ALA A 322 -4.89 -14.09 -19.66
C ALA A 322 -4.29 -13.90 -21.06
N THR A 323 -3.48 -14.86 -21.47
CA THR A 323 -2.88 -14.84 -22.81
C THR A 323 -3.91 -15.21 -23.87
N PRO A 324 -3.73 -14.77 -25.13
CA PRO A 324 -4.64 -15.16 -26.22
C PRO A 324 -4.80 -16.68 -26.40
N THR A 325 -3.74 -17.44 -26.09
CA THR A 325 -3.76 -18.92 -26.14
C THR A 325 -4.68 -19.50 -25.09
N GLU A 326 -4.60 -19.03 -23.84
CA GLU A 326 -5.47 -19.48 -22.74
C GLU A 326 -6.94 -19.14 -23.01
N ILE A 327 -7.20 -17.92 -23.49
CA ILE A 327 -8.55 -17.46 -23.87
C ILE A 327 -9.14 -18.36 -24.96
N THR A 328 -8.36 -18.64 -26.01
CA THR A 328 -8.82 -19.50 -27.13
C THR A 328 -9.03 -20.94 -26.67
N ALA A 329 -8.16 -21.48 -25.82
CA ALA A 329 -8.28 -22.82 -25.26
C ALA A 329 -9.53 -22.98 -24.40
N ALA A 330 -9.90 -21.95 -23.64
CA ALA A 330 -11.15 -21.88 -22.87
C ALA A 330 -12.40 -21.72 -23.76
N GLY A 331 -12.24 -21.54 -25.08
CA GLY A 331 -13.36 -21.33 -26.01
C GLY A 331 -13.96 -19.92 -25.94
N LEU A 332 -13.23 -18.96 -25.40
CA LEU A 332 -13.65 -17.56 -25.27
C LEU A 332 -13.23 -16.76 -26.51
N VAL A 333 -14.05 -15.79 -26.91
CA VAL A 333 -13.81 -14.94 -28.08
C VAL A 333 -13.56 -13.51 -27.64
N ALA A 334 -12.29 -13.11 -27.55
CA ALA A 334 -11.91 -11.75 -27.15
C ALA A 334 -12.60 -10.69 -28.04
N GLY A 335 -13.18 -9.66 -27.41
CA GLY A 335 -13.92 -8.59 -28.07
C GLY A 335 -15.38 -8.93 -28.45
N SER A 336 -15.84 -10.16 -28.23
CA SER A 336 -17.24 -10.54 -28.42
C SER A 336 -17.70 -11.57 -27.39
N ALA A 337 -17.05 -11.63 -26.22
CA ALA A 337 -17.36 -12.57 -25.16
C ALA A 337 -18.21 -11.94 -24.04
N SER A 338 -18.99 -12.77 -23.36
CA SER A 338 -19.74 -12.41 -22.16
C SER A 338 -19.94 -13.63 -21.26
N ALA A 339 -20.39 -13.38 -20.03
CA ALA A 339 -20.73 -14.42 -19.08
C ALA A 339 -22.00 -15.23 -19.48
N ILE A 340 -22.74 -14.79 -20.50
CA ILE A 340 -23.96 -15.45 -20.97
C ILE A 340 -23.61 -16.77 -21.66
N GLY A 341 -24.09 -17.89 -21.10
CA GLY A 341 -23.81 -19.23 -21.61
C GLY A 341 -22.45 -19.81 -21.18
N LEU A 342 -21.79 -19.24 -20.15
CA LEU A 342 -20.59 -19.86 -19.55
C LEU A 342 -20.85 -21.30 -19.10
N ASP A 343 -22.01 -21.55 -18.52
CA ASP A 343 -22.47 -22.82 -17.95
C ASP A 343 -23.25 -23.72 -18.94
N ALA A 344 -23.35 -23.35 -20.22
CA ALA A 344 -23.99 -24.22 -21.21
C ALA A 344 -23.21 -25.55 -21.35
N ASP A 345 -23.88 -26.63 -21.76
CA ASP A 345 -23.29 -27.98 -21.85
C ASP A 345 -22.00 -28.02 -22.69
N ASP A 346 -21.90 -27.18 -23.73
CA ASP A 346 -20.72 -27.01 -24.60
C ASP A 346 -20.01 -25.66 -24.41
N GLY A 347 -20.39 -24.93 -23.35
CA GLY A 347 -19.90 -23.61 -22.98
C GLY A 347 -18.48 -23.61 -22.40
N PRO A 348 -17.87 -22.42 -22.20
CA PRO A 348 -16.49 -22.28 -21.75
C PRO A 348 -16.11 -23.07 -20.48
N ARG A 349 -17.00 -23.19 -19.49
CA ARG A 349 -16.74 -23.97 -18.25
C ARG A 349 -16.62 -25.48 -18.47
N SER A 350 -17.05 -26.00 -19.63
CA SER A 350 -16.80 -27.40 -20.02
C SER A 350 -15.34 -27.64 -20.48
N ARG A 351 -14.58 -26.57 -20.78
CA ARG A 351 -13.24 -26.64 -21.39
C ARG A 351 -12.11 -26.18 -20.47
N ALA A 352 -12.41 -25.26 -19.56
CA ALA A 352 -11.44 -24.68 -18.63
C ALA A 352 -12.09 -24.44 -17.26
N LYS A 353 -11.27 -24.34 -16.21
CA LYS A 353 -11.73 -23.91 -14.90
C LYS A 353 -11.92 -22.39 -14.92
N ILE A 354 -13.17 -21.94 -14.92
CA ILE A 354 -13.49 -20.51 -15.00
C ILE A 354 -14.17 -20.04 -13.72
N THR A 355 -13.49 -19.16 -12.99
CA THR A 355 -14.09 -18.38 -11.90
C THR A 355 -14.65 -17.08 -12.48
N SER A 356 -15.94 -16.83 -12.33
CA SER A 356 -16.60 -15.62 -12.81
C SER A 356 -16.73 -14.60 -11.69
N ILE A 357 -16.05 -13.47 -11.82
CA ILE A 357 -16.12 -12.34 -10.89
C ILE A 357 -16.87 -11.20 -11.58
N VAL A 358 -17.91 -10.68 -10.93
CA VAL A 358 -18.80 -9.67 -11.50
C VAL A 358 -18.78 -8.42 -10.62
N ASP A 359 -18.50 -7.28 -11.24
CA ASP A 359 -18.59 -5.98 -10.56
C ASP A 359 -20.05 -5.65 -10.21
N ASP A 360 -20.29 -5.05 -9.06
CA ASP A 360 -21.64 -4.67 -8.62
C ASP A 360 -22.36 -3.74 -9.61
N SER A 361 -21.63 -2.94 -10.43
CA SER A 361 -22.19 -2.08 -11.47
C SER A 361 -23.01 -2.86 -12.51
N VAL A 362 -22.67 -4.13 -12.73
CA VAL A 362 -23.36 -5.01 -13.67
C VAL A 362 -24.68 -5.51 -13.08
N VAL A 363 -24.69 -5.80 -11.78
CA VAL A 363 -25.88 -6.30 -11.07
C VAL A 363 -26.96 -5.22 -10.99
N GLU A 364 -26.56 -3.97 -10.80
CA GLU A 364 -27.47 -2.82 -10.68
C GLU A 364 -27.98 -2.28 -12.04
N SER A 365 -27.46 -2.78 -13.16
CA SER A 365 -27.74 -2.24 -14.49
C SER A 365 -28.63 -3.17 -15.33
N PRO A 366 -29.87 -2.78 -15.67
CA PRO A 366 -30.73 -3.58 -16.51
C PRO A 366 -30.38 -3.43 -18.00
N ASN A 367 -30.69 -4.49 -18.75
CA ASN A 367 -30.65 -4.55 -20.21
C ASN A 367 -29.29 -4.17 -20.83
N LEU A 368 -28.20 -4.67 -20.28
CA LEU A 368 -26.84 -4.42 -20.77
C LEU A 368 -26.58 -5.07 -22.14
N VAL A 369 -25.69 -4.47 -22.92
CA VAL A 369 -25.15 -5.07 -24.14
C VAL A 369 -23.85 -5.80 -23.82
N ALA A 370 -23.77 -7.06 -24.20
CA ALA A 370 -22.63 -7.93 -23.91
C ALA A 370 -22.21 -8.70 -25.17
N GLY A 371 -20.98 -9.21 -25.23
CA GLY A 371 -20.55 -10.05 -26.35
C GLY A 371 -21.40 -11.33 -26.49
N ALA A 372 -21.68 -11.78 -27.72
CA ALA A 372 -22.52 -12.97 -27.96
C ALA A 372 -21.76 -14.31 -27.89
N ASN A 373 -20.51 -14.32 -27.41
CA ASN A 373 -19.58 -15.44 -27.50
C ASN A 373 -19.36 -15.94 -28.95
N LYS A 374 -19.57 -15.04 -29.92
CA LYS A 374 -19.52 -15.29 -31.36
C LYS A 374 -18.92 -14.08 -32.05
N THR A 375 -17.93 -14.31 -32.91
CA THR A 375 -17.27 -13.24 -33.68
C THR A 375 -18.29 -12.38 -34.42
N ASP A 376 -18.17 -11.06 -34.29
CA ASP A 376 -19.04 -10.07 -34.94
C ASP A 376 -20.49 -10.05 -34.44
N TYR A 377 -20.78 -10.58 -33.25
CA TYR A 377 -22.12 -10.53 -32.65
C TYR A 377 -22.09 -10.14 -31.17
N HIS A 378 -23.14 -9.43 -30.75
CA HIS A 378 -23.40 -9.05 -29.36
C HIS A 378 -24.85 -9.38 -28.98
N PHE A 379 -25.10 -9.62 -27.70
CA PHE A 379 -26.45 -9.66 -27.15
C PHE A 379 -26.85 -8.28 -26.65
N LYS A 380 -28.08 -7.86 -26.96
CA LYS A 380 -28.79 -6.76 -26.31
C LYS A 380 -29.69 -7.30 -25.21
N ASN A 381 -29.97 -6.43 -24.24
CA ASN A 381 -30.90 -6.69 -23.14
C ASN A 381 -30.46 -7.83 -22.21
N GLY A 382 -29.15 -8.00 -22.00
CA GLY A 382 -28.61 -8.92 -21.02
C GLY A 382 -28.88 -8.43 -19.59
N ASN A 383 -29.37 -9.33 -18.74
CA ASN A 383 -29.69 -9.04 -17.35
C ASN A 383 -29.03 -10.06 -16.42
N TYR A 384 -28.27 -9.58 -15.45
CA TYR A 384 -27.72 -10.40 -14.37
C TYR A 384 -28.86 -11.10 -13.60
N GLY A 385 -28.65 -12.33 -13.15
CA GLY A 385 -29.65 -13.15 -12.46
C GLY A 385 -30.63 -13.88 -13.39
N ARG A 386 -30.96 -13.28 -14.55
CA ARG A 386 -31.80 -13.93 -15.58
C ARG A 386 -30.98 -14.66 -16.64
N ASP A 387 -30.02 -13.98 -17.26
CA ASP A 387 -29.29 -14.50 -18.42
C ASP A 387 -27.90 -15.07 -18.06
N PHE A 388 -27.32 -14.59 -16.96
CA PHE A 388 -26.05 -15.09 -16.42
C PHE A 388 -25.93 -14.77 -14.92
N ASN A 389 -25.04 -15.47 -14.24
CA ASN A 389 -24.67 -15.24 -12.83
C ASN A 389 -23.14 -15.18 -12.70
N GLY A 390 -22.66 -14.73 -11.54
CA GLY A 390 -21.24 -14.75 -11.17
C GLY A 390 -21.01 -15.64 -9.94
N ASP A 391 -19.80 -16.15 -9.78
CA ASP A 391 -19.41 -16.90 -8.58
C ASP A 391 -19.14 -15.95 -7.41
N VAL A 392 -18.55 -14.78 -7.72
CA VAL A 392 -18.28 -13.69 -6.78
C VAL A 392 -18.85 -12.40 -7.35
N VAL A 393 -19.57 -11.65 -6.51
CA VAL A 393 -20.05 -10.30 -6.81
C VAL A 393 -19.46 -9.35 -5.79
N THR A 394 -18.69 -8.37 -6.25
CA THR A 394 -18.03 -7.39 -5.36
C THR A 394 -17.58 -6.18 -6.17
N ASP A 395 -17.27 -5.07 -5.51
CA ASP A 395 -16.63 -3.93 -6.17
C ASP A 395 -15.21 -4.30 -6.61
N ILE A 396 -14.97 -4.18 -7.91
CA ILE A 396 -13.66 -4.34 -8.56
C ILE A 396 -13.35 -3.16 -9.48
N ALA A 397 -14.12 -2.07 -9.40
CA ALA A 397 -13.95 -0.91 -10.26
C ALA A 397 -12.86 0.03 -9.71
N MET A 398 -12.07 0.58 -10.61
CA MET A 398 -11.11 1.64 -10.31
C MET A 398 -11.83 2.99 -10.25
N ALA A 399 -11.66 3.71 -9.13
CA ALA A 399 -12.16 5.07 -8.98
C ALA A 399 -11.40 6.06 -9.87
N SER A 400 -12.09 7.13 -10.28
CA SER A 400 -11.59 8.21 -11.11
C SER A 400 -11.88 9.59 -10.48
N GLU A 401 -11.12 10.60 -10.90
CA GLU A 401 -11.38 11.98 -10.49
C GLU A 401 -12.77 12.42 -10.98
N GLY A 402 -13.55 13.02 -10.09
CA GLY A 402 -14.92 13.45 -10.35
C GLY A 402 -16.00 12.41 -10.01
N ASP A 403 -15.63 11.17 -9.66
CA ASP A 403 -16.59 10.18 -9.18
C ASP A 403 -17.26 10.64 -7.87
N ALA A 404 -18.50 10.25 -7.64
CA ALA A 404 -19.23 10.62 -6.44
C ALA A 404 -18.62 9.94 -5.20
N CYS A 405 -18.50 10.70 -4.11
CA CYS A 405 -17.99 10.18 -2.85
C CYS A 405 -18.84 8.99 -2.35
N PRO A 406 -18.23 7.92 -1.79
CA PRO A 406 -18.98 6.79 -1.26
C PRO A 406 -19.72 7.12 0.04
N ASN A 407 -19.26 8.13 0.79
CA ASN A 407 -19.97 8.62 1.97
C ASN A 407 -21.23 9.39 1.59
N ASP A 408 -22.19 9.48 2.52
CA ASP A 408 -23.44 10.24 2.36
C ASP A 408 -23.19 11.75 2.36
N CYS A 409 -22.68 12.26 1.24
CA CYS A 409 -22.42 13.67 0.96
C CYS A 409 -22.58 13.96 -0.54
N GLU A 410 -22.66 15.24 -0.90
CA GLU A 410 -22.81 15.69 -2.30
C GLU A 410 -21.44 15.89 -2.99
N GLY A 411 -20.34 15.53 -2.31
CA GLY A 411 -18.98 15.70 -2.81
C GLY A 411 -18.57 14.68 -3.86
N HIS A 412 -17.46 14.99 -4.54
CA HIS A 412 -16.81 14.12 -5.51
C HIS A 412 -15.35 13.88 -5.14
N LEU A 413 -14.74 12.86 -5.72
CA LEU A 413 -13.35 12.49 -5.49
C LEU A 413 -12.42 13.42 -6.26
N VAL A 414 -11.45 14.00 -5.54
CA VAL A 414 -10.35 14.80 -6.07
C VAL A 414 -9.07 13.98 -5.96
N ALA A 415 -8.35 13.85 -7.07
CA ALA A 415 -7.10 13.11 -7.11
C ALA A 415 -5.91 13.98 -6.65
N HIS A 416 -5.11 13.44 -5.74
CA HIS A 416 -3.87 14.05 -5.27
C HIS A 416 -2.71 13.05 -5.41
N ARG A 417 -1.49 13.58 -5.51
CA ARG A 417 -0.26 12.78 -5.39
C ARG A 417 0.18 12.71 -3.93
N GLY A 418 0.62 11.54 -3.49
CA GLY A 418 0.92 11.25 -2.10
C GLY A 418 2.23 10.49 -1.88
N VAL A 419 2.92 10.82 -0.78
CA VAL A 419 4.04 10.04 -0.25
C VAL A 419 3.59 9.33 1.03
N GLU A 420 3.48 8.01 0.99
CA GLU A 420 3.20 7.16 2.16
C GLU A 420 4.37 7.20 3.16
N VAL A 421 4.16 7.83 4.33
CA VAL A 421 5.18 8.00 5.37
C VAL A 421 5.00 7.08 6.58
N GLY A 422 3.86 6.41 6.67
CA GLY A 422 3.60 5.36 7.65
C GLY A 422 2.33 4.59 7.33
N HIS A 423 2.17 3.44 7.95
CA HIS A 423 1.06 2.52 7.68
C HIS A 423 0.67 1.78 8.96
N ILE A 424 -0.62 1.67 9.22
CA ILE A 424 -1.18 0.95 10.36
C ILE A 424 -2.20 -0.09 9.89
N PHE A 425 -2.21 -1.26 10.54
CA PHE A 425 -3.03 -2.41 10.15
C PHE A 425 -3.67 -3.06 11.36
N LYS A 426 -4.92 -3.51 11.19
CA LYS A 426 -5.55 -4.53 12.05
C LYS A 426 -5.37 -5.89 11.39
N LEU A 427 -4.41 -6.66 11.88
CA LEU A 427 -4.05 -7.98 11.35
C LEU A 427 -5.06 -9.07 11.73
N GLY A 428 -5.84 -8.83 12.79
CA GLY A 428 -6.73 -9.84 13.34
C GLY A 428 -5.94 -11.02 13.89
N THR A 429 -6.39 -12.24 13.61
CA THR A 429 -5.80 -13.48 14.15
C THR A 429 -4.84 -14.18 13.20
N LYS A 430 -4.53 -13.58 12.03
CA LYS A 430 -3.79 -14.22 10.93
C LYS A 430 -2.49 -14.90 11.39
N TYR A 431 -1.68 -14.21 12.18
CA TYR A 431 -0.39 -14.75 12.64
C TYR A 431 -0.53 -15.55 13.94
N SER A 432 -1.38 -15.09 14.86
CA SER A 432 -1.57 -15.73 16.17
C SER A 432 -2.18 -17.12 16.04
N GLU A 433 -3.10 -17.34 15.10
CA GLU A 433 -3.64 -18.68 14.77
C GLU A 433 -2.56 -19.60 14.21
N THR A 434 -1.81 -19.16 13.19
CA THR A 434 -0.84 -20.02 12.52
C THR A 434 0.40 -20.32 13.38
N MET A 435 0.74 -19.41 14.28
CA MET A 435 1.96 -19.49 15.09
C MET A 435 1.73 -19.83 16.56
N GLY A 436 0.47 -19.98 16.98
CA GLY A 436 0.09 -20.40 18.33
C GLY A 436 0.29 -19.33 19.41
N ALA A 437 0.04 -18.06 19.10
CA ALA A 437 -0.01 -16.99 20.10
C ALA A 437 -1.43 -16.92 20.70
N THR A 438 -1.76 -17.89 21.56
CA THR A 438 -3.06 -18.03 22.22
C THR A 438 -3.01 -17.60 23.69
N PHE A 439 -4.19 -17.32 24.27
CA PHE A 439 -4.36 -17.05 25.70
C PHE A 439 -5.62 -17.73 26.24
N VAL A 440 -5.68 -17.95 27.55
CA VAL A 440 -6.89 -18.39 28.25
C VAL A 440 -7.74 -17.18 28.63
N ASP A 441 -8.96 -17.12 28.11
CA ASP A 441 -9.94 -16.05 28.33
C ASP A 441 -10.66 -16.19 29.69
N GLU A 442 -11.45 -15.18 30.07
CA GLU A 442 -12.20 -15.13 31.34
C GLU A 442 -13.13 -16.34 31.54
N ASP A 443 -13.66 -16.89 30.45
CA ASP A 443 -14.54 -18.07 30.45
C ASP A 443 -13.78 -19.41 30.46
N GLY A 444 -12.44 -19.37 30.45
CA GLY A 444 -11.56 -20.54 30.41
C GLY A 444 -11.34 -21.11 29.01
N SER A 445 -11.87 -20.50 27.96
CA SER A 445 -11.60 -20.89 26.57
C SER A 445 -10.22 -20.40 26.10
N GLU A 446 -9.58 -21.16 25.22
CA GLU A 446 -8.35 -20.75 24.56
C GLU A 446 -8.68 -19.99 23.27
N LYS A 447 -8.15 -18.77 23.14
CA LYS A 447 -8.37 -17.89 21.98
C LYS A 447 -7.05 -17.37 21.42
N PRO A 448 -6.90 -17.22 20.10
CA PRO A 448 -5.78 -16.50 19.51
C PRO A 448 -5.86 -15.00 19.86
N ALA A 449 -4.72 -14.37 20.13
CA ALA A 449 -4.68 -12.93 20.32
C ALA A 449 -4.99 -12.18 19.02
N LEU A 450 -5.76 -11.10 19.09
CA LEU A 450 -5.92 -10.17 17.98
C LEU A 450 -4.68 -9.28 17.89
N MET A 451 -4.22 -9.03 16.66
CA MET A 451 -3.00 -8.30 16.42
C MET A 451 -3.22 -7.04 15.60
N GLY A 452 -2.46 -6.00 15.92
CA GLY A 452 -2.25 -4.84 15.04
C GLY A 452 -0.76 -4.69 14.72
N CYS A 453 -0.43 -4.10 13.57
CA CYS A 453 0.96 -3.72 13.26
C CYS A 453 1.06 -2.31 12.67
N TYR A 454 2.17 -1.64 12.95
CA TYR A 454 2.28 -0.19 12.79
C TYR A 454 3.70 0.21 12.34
N GLY A 455 3.88 0.66 11.10
CA GLY A 455 5.16 1.00 10.47
C GLY A 455 5.38 2.50 10.20
N ILE A 456 6.61 3.01 10.44
CA ILE A 456 7.10 4.34 9.99
C ILE A 456 8.52 4.17 9.47
N GLY A 457 8.78 4.57 8.23
CA GLY A 457 10.15 4.61 7.69
C GLY A 457 10.90 5.85 8.17
N VAL A 458 11.96 5.69 8.96
CA VAL A 458 12.69 6.82 9.59
C VAL A 458 13.38 7.69 8.54
N GLY A 459 14.12 7.05 7.62
CA GLY A 459 14.76 7.75 6.50
C GLY A 459 13.76 8.35 5.51
N ARG A 460 12.64 7.64 5.28
CA ARG A 460 11.54 8.11 4.44
C ARG A 460 10.89 9.36 5.04
N LEU A 461 10.65 9.40 6.35
CA LEU A 461 10.12 10.57 7.05
C LEU A 461 11.03 11.80 6.91
N LEU A 462 12.35 11.63 7.01
CA LEU A 462 13.28 12.72 6.75
C LEU A 462 13.15 13.25 5.31
N ALA A 463 13.12 12.35 4.33
CA ALA A 463 12.97 12.75 2.93
C ALA A 463 11.62 13.42 2.65
N ALA A 464 10.51 12.88 3.16
CA ALA A 464 9.19 13.47 3.04
C ALA A 464 9.12 14.87 3.68
N THR A 465 9.78 15.05 4.83
CA THR A 465 9.89 16.38 5.46
C THR A 465 10.60 17.37 4.56
N ILE A 466 11.62 16.95 3.81
CA ILE A 466 12.32 17.80 2.85
C ILE A 466 11.45 18.08 1.62
N GLU A 467 10.70 17.09 1.11
CA GLU A 467 9.75 17.32 0.02
C GLU A 467 8.71 18.38 0.39
N ALA A 468 8.17 18.34 1.62
CA ALA A 468 7.25 19.36 2.12
C ALA A 468 7.92 20.71 2.40
N ASN A 469 9.20 20.71 2.79
CA ASN A 469 9.89 21.90 3.29
C ASN A 469 11.22 22.13 2.56
N HIS A 470 11.15 22.71 1.36
CA HIS A 470 12.32 23.15 0.61
C HIS A 470 12.01 24.38 -0.26
N ASP A 471 13.08 25.05 -0.70
CA ASP A 471 13.03 26.09 -1.73
C ASP A 471 14.16 25.85 -2.76
N ASP A 472 14.37 26.79 -3.67
CA ASP A 472 15.43 26.71 -4.70
C ASP A 472 16.86 26.72 -4.12
N LYS A 473 17.03 27.11 -2.85
CA LYS A 473 18.33 27.24 -2.18
C LYS A 473 18.68 25.99 -1.37
N GLY A 474 17.69 25.25 -0.88
CA GLY A 474 17.92 24.02 -0.14
C GLY A 474 16.72 23.48 0.62
N MET A 475 16.98 22.47 1.43
CA MET A 475 16.02 21.95 2.40
C MET A 475 15.87 22.89 3.60
N ILE A 476 14.65 22.98 4.12
CA ILE A 476 14.27 23.80 5.27
C ILE A 476 13.80 22.85 6.38
N LEU A 477 14.74 22.30 7.13
CA LEU A 477 14.39 21.34 8.19
C LEU A 477 13.77 22.05 9.40
N PRO A 478 12.66 21.52 9.95
CA PRO A 478 12.11 21.97 11.22
C PRO A 478 13.15 21.86 12.34
N ARG A 479 13.14 22.80 13.29
CA ARG A 479 14.11 22.87 14.41
C ARG A 479 14.24 21.53 15.15
N ALA A 480 13.12 20.84 15.32
CA ALA A 480 13.04 19.55 16.01
C ALA A 480 13.94 18.47 15.38
N ILE A 481 14.12 18.49 14.05
CA ILE A 481 14.87 17.47 13.31
C ILE A 481 16.14 18.02 12.63
N ALA A 482 16.34 19.34 12.62
CA ALA A 482 17.55 19.95 12.07
C ALA A 482 18.82 19.43 12.79
N PRO A 483 19.91 19.10 12.09
CA PRO A 483 21.10 18.50 12.71
C PRO A 483 21.78 19.43 13.74
N TYR A 484 21.70 20.73 13.50
CA TYR A 484 22.13 21.81 14.36
C TYR A 484 21.11 22.95 14.26
N GLU A 485 20.92 23.70 15.34
CA GLU A 485 19.94 24.79 15.38
C GLU A 485 20.52 26.13 14.88
N VAL A 486 21.84 26.29 14.98
CA VAL A 486 22.55 27.51 14.62
C VAL A 486 23.76 27.17 13.76
N TYR A 487 23.93 27.92 12.67
CA TYR A 487 25.14 27.92 11.85
C TYR A 487 25.92 29.21 12.08
N LEU A 488 27.01 29.11 12.86
CA LEU A 488 27.89 30.24 13.13
C LEU A 488 28.97 30.35 12.05
N ALA A 489 28.98 31.46 11.30
CA ALA A 489 29.90 31.71 10.19
C ALA A 489 30.79 32.92 10.47
N GLY A 490 32.09 32.69 10.68
CA GLY A 490 33.10 33.75 10.66
C GLY A 490 33.41 34.17 9.22
N LEU A 491 33.00 35.38 8.81
CA LEU A 491 33.10 35.84 7.42
C LEU A 491 34.55 36.12 6.98
N ASN A 492 35.38 36.68 7.86
CA ASN A 492 36.80 36.93 7.62
C ASN A 492 37.66 36.23 8.69
N THR A 493 37.98 34.95 8.46
CA THR A 493 38.77 34.16 9.41
C THR A 493 40.26 34.53 9.44
N ASN A 494 40.70 35.54 8.66
CA ASN A 494 42.06 36.10 8.77
C ASN A 494 42.14 37.21 9.83
N ASP A 495 41.01 37.74 10.28
CA ASP A 495 40.94 38.69 11.39
C ASP A 495 40.86 37.92 12.71
N GLU A 496 41.90 38.04 13.54
CA GLU A 496 41.96 37.38 14.84
C GLU A 496 40.80 37.77 15.76
N THR A 497 40.29 38.99 15.63
CA THR A 497 39.13 39.47 16.40
C THR A 497 37.88 38.67 16.02
N VAL A 498 37.65 38.45 14.73
CA VAL A 498 36.50 37.68 14.22
C VAL A 498 36.60 36.23 14.69
N VAL A 499 37.80 35.64 14.63
CA VAL A 499 38.03 34.26 15.09
C VAL A 499 37.81 34.13 16.60
N ALA A 500 38.31 35.09 17.39
CA ALA A 500 38.15 35.10 18.84
C ALA A 500 36.68 35.22 19.24
N VAL A 501 35.94 36.18 18.69
CA VAL A 501 34.51 36.37 18.98
C VAL A 501 33.68 35.18 18.52
N ALA A 502 33.95 34.62 17.34
CA ALA A 502 33.24 33.42 16.88
C ALA A 502 33.54 32.19 17.75
N ALA A 503 34.74 32.10 18.34
CA ALA A 503 35.07 31.05 19.29
C ALA A 503 34.36 31.24 20.63
N GLU A 504 34.28 32.47 21.14
CA GLU A 504 33.53 32.82 22.35
C GLU A 504 32.05 32.45 22.21
N VAL A 505 31.39 32.93 21.15
CA VAL A 505 29.97 32.63 20.86
C VAL A 505 29.72 31.13 20.61
N TYR A 506 30.75 30.36 20.24
CA TYR A 506 30.63 28.91 20.05
C TYR A 506 30.70 28.11 21.35
N GLU A 507 31.42 28.62 22.36
CA GLU A 507 31.58 27.98 23.67
C GLU A 507 30.45 28.36 24.64
N ASP A 508 29.84 29.53 24.46
CA ASP A 508 28.58 29.95 25.09
C ASP A 508 27.39 29.10 24.61
#